data_AF-A0ABD3QUS5-F1
#
_entry.id   AF-A0ABD3QUS5-F1
#
_cell.length_a   1.000
_cell.length_b   1.000
_cell.length_c   1.000
_cell.angle_alpha   90.00
_cell.angle_beta   90.00
_cell.angle_gamma   90.00
#
_symmetry.space_group_name_H-M   'P 1'
#
loop_
_entity.id
_entity.type
_entity.pdbx_description
1 polymer ?
#
loop_
_entity_poly.entity_id
_entity_poly.type
_entity_poly.pdbx_seq_one_letter_code
_entity_poly.pdbx_strand_id
1 'polypeptide(L)'
;MDGAATCFNPQRKIPLLSSILLLLGIHLFHGNHTSTNLTLLSDGIQYYFSSNNSTDELHSLRRQSESQRSPACHPHFQVASPPGEPLTWSSSSKFKRLYFYHARKAGGTSLSYYFEKVARHHGLEFSSMEYLGSEVPGSHDETTFYVTHLRHPVERSLSHFKCESNACPTSNFPPTFSYLSHISYNIQRQQTRNMEWNRRSPRDCLLPKKPTGMVFRLVTCAVNCYTQWFSGLSCPTWDIPIVTQAEKARDVLLRFNLIVILERLKDPAYVAAVENFMGVPGLTMTLGAWCEPESHAANRKHPLMVKNETLDHLVELNRVDIDSYNNVSSCLANGSYDFPKWDDDRFAKNESLRVPYQEFSQWKIKQALKKKKQKNS
;
A
#
# COMPACT_ATOMS: atom_id res chain seq x y z
N MET A 1 -24.92 6.93 -18.34
CA MET A 1 -24.27 7.63 -17.21
C MET A 1 -24.18 6.64 -16.08
N ASP A 2 -23.14 5.80 -16.09
CA ASP A 2 -23.00 4.72 -15.10
C ASP A 2 -21.85 5.08 -14.15
N GLY A 3 -22.24 5.44 -12.93
CA GLY A 3 -21.33 5.76 -11.84
C GLY A 3 -20.72 4.49 -11.27
N ALA A 4 -19.46 4.20 -11.61
CA ALA A 4 -18.63 3.36 -10.76
C ALA A 4 -18.53 4.06 -9.39
N ALA A 5 -19.02 3.41 -8.34
CA ALA A 5 -18.92 3.90 -6.97
C ALA A 5 -17.43 4.00 -6.58
N THR A 6 -16.83 5.18 -6.74
CA THR A 6 -15.47 5.45 -6.31
C THR A 6 -15.49 5.73 -4.81
N CYS A 7 -14.60 5.07 -4.06
CA CYS A 7 -14.35 5.37 -2.64
C CYS A 7 -13.65 6.73 -2.40
N PHE A 8 -13.83 7.67 -3.33
CA PHE A 8 -13.24 9.00 -3.27
C PHE A 8 -14.24 10.00 -3.83
N ASN A 9 -14.90 10.73 -2.94
CA ASN A 9 -15.51 12.01 -3.25
C ASN A 9 -14.85 13.05 -2.32
N PRO A 10 -14.02 13.97 -2.84
CA PRO A 10 -13.30 14.94 -2.01
C PRO A 10 -14.20 16.05 -1.43
N GLN A 11 -15.53 15.94 -1.56
CA GLN A 11 -16.48 16.95 -1.10
C GLN A 11 -17.25 16.48 0.13
N ARG A 12 -16.60 16.40 1.30
CA ARG A 12 -17.31 16.50 2.58
C ARG A 12 -16.58 17.36 3.59
N LYS A 13 -17.35 18.23 4.22
CA LYS A 13 -16.94 19.22 5.23
C LYS A 13 -16.45 18.46 6.47
N ILE A 14 -15.22 18.73 6.88
CA ILE A 14 -14.71 18.33 8.20
C ILE A 14 -15.53 19.13 9.23
N PRO A 15 -16.26 18.50 10.17
CA PRO A 15 -16.82 19.23 11.29
C PRO A 15 -15.66 19.72 12.17
N LEU A 16 -15.59 21.03 12.38
CA LEU A 16 -14.74 21.65 13.40
C LEU A 16 -15.25 21.16 14.77
N LEU A 17 -14.56 20.18 15.35
CA LEU A 17 -14.82 19.75 16.72
C LEU A 17 -13.93 20.55 17.67
N SER A 18 -14.63 21.28 18.55
CA SER A 18 -14.12 21.95 19.74
C SER A 18 -13.46 20.95 20.68
N SER A 19 -12.34 21.37 21.27
CA SER A 19 -11.59 20.71 22.32
C SER A 19 -12.49 20.18 23.44
N ILE A 20 -12.37 18.89 23.77
CA ILE A 20 -12.85 18.32 25.03
C ILE A 20 -11.73 17.44 25.60
N LEU A 21 -11.27 17.82 26.79
CA LEU A 21 -10.42 17.04 27.70
C LEU A 21 -11.11 15.69 27.99
N LEU A 22 -10.39 14.57 27.87
CA LEU A 22 -10.80 13.31 28.48
C LEU A 22 -9.77 12.86 29.52
N LEU A 23 -10.23 12.83 30.77
CA LEU A 23 -9.58 12.20 31.92
C LEU A 23 -9.70 10.66 31.81
N LEU A 24 -8.62 10.00 32.23
CA LEU A 24 -8.50 8.56 32.37
C LEU A 24 -9.49 7.99 33.39
N GLY A 25 -10.17 6.90 33.02
CA GLY A 25 -10.94 6.06 33.92
C GLY A 25 -10.83 4.60 33.49
N ILE A 26 -9.96 3.85 34.17
CA ILE A 26 -9.78 2.40 34.01
C ILE A 26 -10.88 1.71 34.81
N HIS A 27 -11.72 0.90 34.16
CA HIS A 27 -12.52 -0.12 34.83
C HIS A 27 -12.30 -1.48 34.17
N LEU A 28 -11.79 -2.41 34.98
CA LEU A 28 -11.69 -3.83 34.71
C LEU A 28 -13.07 -4.48 34.87
N PHE A 29 -13.51 -5.22 33.85
CA PHE A 29 -14.60 -6.19 33.99
C PHE A 29 -14.17 -7.53 33.40
N HIS A 30 -14.15 -8.56 34.26
CA HIS A 30 -14.05 -9.97 33.89
C HIS A 30 -15.44 -10.49 33.53
N GLY A 31 -15.56 -11.17 32.38
CA GLY A 31 -16.77 -11.87 31.97
C GLY A 31 -16.40 -13.06 31.09
N ASN A 32 -16.48 -14.27 31.66
CA ASN A 32 -16.31 -15.54 30.98
C ASN A 32 -17.53 -15.83 30.08
N HIS A 33 -17.30 -15.96 28.78
CA HIS A 33 -18.22 -16.64 27.86
C HIS A 33 -17.40 -17.45 26.84
N THR A 34 -17.53 -18.77 26.92
CA THR A 34 -16.98 -19.73 25.95
C THR A 34 -17.86 -19.76 24.71
N SER A 35 -17.47 -18.97 23.71
CA SER A 35 -17.85 -19.14 22.31
C SER A 35 -16.55 -19.19 21.52
N THR A 36 -16.30 -20.26 20.75
CA THR A 36 -15.18 -20.35 19.81
C THR A 36 -15.38 -19.36 18.66
N ASN A 37 -15.16 -18.08 18.95
CA ASN A 37 -14.91 -17.05 17.96
C ASN A 37 -13.47 -17.21 17.50
N LEU A 38 -13.25 -17.30 16.19
CA LEU A 38 -11.95 -17.02 15.60
C LEU A 38 -11.64 -15.53 15.86
N THR A 39 -11.11 -15.21 17.04
CA THR A 39 -10.17 -14.09 17.14
C THR A 39 -9.06 -14.44 16.18
N LEU A 40 -9.00 -13.72 15.05
CA LEU A 40 -7.82 -13.63 14.20
C LEU A 40 -6.67 -13.19 15.12
N LEU A 41 -6.02 -14.17 15.75
CA LEU A 41 -4.79 -13.99 16.49
C LEU A 41 -3.83 -13.38 15.50
N SER A 42 -3.38 -12.17 15.82
CA SER A 42 -2.33 -11.45 15.10
C SER A 42 -0.96 -12.10 15.25
N ASP A 43 -0.90 -13.30 15.84
CA ASP A 43 0.28 -14.15 15.89
C ASP A 43 0.42 -14.76 14.49
N GLY A 44 1.40 -14.24 13.75
CA GLY A 44 1.57 -14.45 12.32
C GLY A 44 1.31 -15.90 11.91
N ILE A 45 0.39 -16.08 10.97
CA ILE A 45 0.19 -17.36 10.29
C ILE A 45 1.51 -17.68 9.59
N GLN A 46 2.32 -18.56 10.19
CA GLN A 46 3.48 -19.14 9.54
C GLN A 46 2.97 -20.19 8.54
N TYR A 47 2.87 -19.79 7.27
CA TYR A 47 2.60 -20.72 6.19
C TYR A 47 3.87 -21.55 5.93
N TYR A 48 3.91 -22.78 6.44
CA TYR A 48 4.95 -23.74 6.09
C TYR A 48 4.61 -24.35 4.73
N PHE A 49 5.28 -23.88 3.68
CA PHE A 49 5.19 -24.47 2.36
C PHE A 49 6.24 -25.57 2.17
N SER A 50 5.79 -26.80 1.94
CA SER A 50 6.63 -27.89 1.46
C SER A 50 6.67 -27.87 -0.07
N SER A 51 7.71 -27.28 -0.66
CA SER A 51 7.87 -27.21 -2.12
C SER A 51 8.46 -28.51 -2.67
N ASN A 52 7.60 -29.42 -3.15
CA ASN A 52 8.05 -30.60 -3.89
C ASN A 52 7.62 -30.42 -5.36
N ASN A 53 8.60 -30.39 -6.27
CA ASN A 53 8.47 -30.38 -7.75
C ASN A 53 8.18 -29.03 -8.44
N SER A 54 9.20 -28.16 -8.53
CA SER A 54 9.52 -27.25 -9.68
C SER A 54 10.53 -26.18 -9.24
N THR A 55 11.72 -26.61 -8.79
CA THR A 55 12.65 -25.76 -8.01
C THR A 55 13.89 -25.30 -8.78
N ASP A 56 14.34 -25.98 -9.83
CA ASP A 56 15.71 -25.76 -10.30
C ASP A 56 15.92 -24.44 -11.06
N GLU A 57 14.92 -23.96 -11.80
CA GLU A 57 15.03 -22.68 -12.52
C GLU A 57 14.91 -21.46 -11.58
N LEU A 58 13.96 -21.51 -10.64
CA LEU A 58 13.71 -20.43 -9.67
C LEU A 58 14.87 -20.29 -8.64
N HIS A 59 15.53 -21.39 -8.30
CA HIS A 59 16.67 -21.37 -7.37
C HIS A 59 17.94 -20.76 -7.98
N SER A 60 18.16 -20.86 -9.31
CA SER A 60 19.33 -20.26 -9.96
C SER A 60 19.28 -18.73 -9.95
N LEU A 61 18.09 -18.15 -10.15
CA LEU A 61 17.83 -16.71 -10.12
C LEU A 61 17.92 -16.13 -8.70
N ARG A 62 17.70 -16.97 -7.68
CA ARG A 62 17.84 -16.56 -6.27
C ARG A 62 19.29 -16.19 -5.92
N ARG A 63 20.29 -16.87 -6.49
CA ARG A 63 21.71 -16.69 -6.16
C ARG A 63 22.32 -15.38 -6.67
N GLN A 64 21.89 -14.86 -7.82
CA GLN A 64 22.46 -13.60 -8.35
C GLN A 64 21.96 -12.35 -7.61
N SER A 65 20.80 -12.43 -6.94
CA SER A 65 20.23 -11.30 -6.20
C SER A 65 20.68 -11.22 -4.74
N GLU A 66 21.43 -12.19 -4.20
CA GLU A 66 21.84 -12.18 -2.78
C GLU A 66 22.71 -10.98 -2.39
N SER A 67 23.33 -10.28 -3.35
CA SER A 67 24.08 -9.06 -3.04
C SER A 67 23.20 -7.85 -2.74
N GLN A 68 21.98 -7.80 -3.29
CA GLN A 68 21.14 -6.61 -3.16
C GLN A 68 20.24 -6.71 -1.93
N ARG A 69 20.55 -5.85 -0.96
CA ARG A 69 19.78 -5.74 0.27
C ARG A 69 18.41 -5.12 -0.02
N SER A 70 17.36 -5.72 0.52
CA SER A 70 16.00 -5.19 0.37
C SER A 70 15.86 -3.83 1.09
N PRO A 71 15.25 -2.81 0.44
CA PRO A 71 14.97 -1.52 1.06
C PRO A 71 13.96 -1.56 2.21
N ALA A 72 13.28 -2.69 2.43
CA ALA A 72 12.48 -2.89 3.64
C ALA A 72 13.35 -3.15 4.88
N CYS A 73 14.52 -3.77 4.67
CA CYS A 73 15.46 -4.18 5.70
C CYS A 73 16.56 -3.15 5.93
N HIS A 74 17.03 -2.56 4.83
CA HIS A 74 18.19 -1.68 4.77
C HIS A 74 17.81 -0.47 3.94
N PRO A 75 16.91 0.40 4.44
CA PRO A 75 16.58 1.61 3.74
C PRO A 75 17.82 2.50 3.63
N HIS A 76 17.89 3.31 2.58
CA HIS A 76 19.11 4.05 2.25
C HIS A 76 18.80 5.38 1.56
N PHE A 77 19.74 6.32 1.70
CA PHE A 77 19.67 7.63 1.06
C PHE A 77 20.36 7.67 -0.31
N GLN A 78 20.46 6.57 -1.04
CA GLN A 78 21.17 6.57 -2.33
C GLN A 78 20.20 6.78 -3.51
N VAL A 79 20.63 7.53 -4.53
CA VAL A 79 19.85 7.77 -5.75
C VAL A 79 20.06 6.60 -6.70
N ALA A 80 18.98 5.99 -7.20
CA ALA A 80 19.03 4.92 -8.18
C ALA A 80 19.47 5.46 -9.55
N SER A 81 20.31 4.71 -10.27
CA SER A 81 20.56 4.99 -11.69
C SER A 81 19.28 4.89 -12.52
N PRO A 82 19.22 5.59 -13.67
CA PRO A 82 18.09 5.51 -14.58
C PRO A 82 17.71 4.08 -14.98
N PRO A 83 16.43 3.83 -15.32
CA PRO A 83 16.01 2.55 -15.87
C PRO A 83 16.76 2.21 -17.15
N GLY A 84 17.17 0.96 -17.31
CA GLY A 84 17.94 0.49 -18.48
C GLY A 84 19.45 0.51 -18.28
N GLU A 85 19.94 1.20 -17.25
CA GLU A 85 21.33 1.12 -16.81
C GLU A 85 21.51 0.03 -15.73
N PRO A 86 22.73 -0.53 -15.57
CA PRO A 86 23.07 -1.33 -14.41
C PRO A 86 22.68 -0.58 -13.14
N LEU A 87 22.09 -1.29 -12.18
CA LEU A 87 21.67 -0.66 -10.95
C LEU A 87 22.89 -0.21 -10.15
N THR A 88 23.13 1.09 -10.16
CA THR A 88 24.18 1.74 -9.38
C THR A 88 23.54 2.77 -8.47
N TRP A 89 24.16 2.95 -7.32
CA TRP A 89 23.67 3.84 -6.29
C TRP A 89 24.62 5.03 -6.15
N SER A 90 24.09 6.25 -6.25
CA SER A 90 24.87 7.47 -6.06
C SER A 90 24.53 8.17 -4.75
N SER A 91 25.56 8.61 -4.02
CA SER A 91 25.44 9.50 -2.88
C SER A 91 25.67 10.98 -3.23
N SER A 92 26.08 11.29 -4.47
CA SER A 92 26.52 12.64 -4.85
C SER A 92 25.37 13.64 -5.02
N SER A 93 24.17 13.15 -5.32
CA SER A 93 23.00 14.01 -5.53
C SER A 93 22.13 14.12 -4.29
N LYS A 94 21.53 15.31 -4.12
CA LYS A 94 20.56 15.60 -3.06
C LYS A 94 19.14 15.38 -3.57
N PHE A 95 18.29 14.75 -2.77
CA PHE A 95 16.88 14.58 -3.07
C PHE A 95 16.14 15.92 -3.01
N LYS A 96 15.29 16.18 -4.00
CA LYS A 96 14.43 17.38 -4.07
C LYS A 96 12.94 17.03 -3.94
N ARG A 97 12.61 15.75 -4.19
CA ARG A 97 11.26 15.22 -4.23
C ARG A 97 11.17 13.94 -3.41
N LEU A 98 10.05 13.75 -2.73
CA LEU A 98 9.63 12.48 -2.13
C LEU A 98 8.44 11.97 -2.93
N TYR A 99 8.59 10.77 -3.49
CA TYR A 99 7.52 10.07 -4.19
C TYR A 99 7.03 8.89 -3.35
N PHE A 100 5.73 8.86 -3.08
CA PHE A 100 5.08 7.77 -2.37
C PHE A 100 4.17 6.97 -3.31
N TYR A 101 4.56 5.73 -3.61
CA TYR A 101 3.67 4.79 -4.29
C TYR A 101 2.74 4.13 -3.29
N HIS A 102 1.46 4.49 -3.36
CA HIS A 102 0.38 3.99 -2.52
C HIS A 102 -0.16 2.67 -3.07
N ALA A 103 0.34 1.55 -2.54
CA ALA A 103 -0.23 0.24 -2.82
C ALA A 103 -1.64 0.13 -2.22
N ARG A 104 -2.65 -0.03 -3.09
CA ARG A 104 -4.06 -0.06 -2.65
C ARG A 104 -4.29 -1.15 -1.60
N LYS A 105 -5.00 -0.79 -0.53
CA LYS A 105 -5.37 -1.69 0.59
C LYS A 105 -4.19 -2.21 1.44
N ALA A 106 -3.03 -1.58 1.31
CA ALA A 106 -1.90 -1.81 2.20
C ALA A 106 -1.73 -0.69 3.24
N GLY A 107 -2.79 0.05 3.59
CA GLY A 107 -2.76 1.09 4.62
C GLY A 107 -2.18 2.44 4.17
N GLY A 108 -2.11 2.71 2.86
CA GLY A 108 -1.36 3.85 2.36
C GLY A 108 -2.02 5.22 2.54
N THR A 109 -3.30 5.31 2.91
CA THR A 109 -3.92 6.62 3.23
C THR A 109 -3.23 7.31 4.41
N SER A 110 -3.00 6.59 5.52
CA SER A 110 -2.30 7.13 6.69
C SER A 110 -0.83 7.38 6.39
N LEU A 111 -0.18 6.47 5.67
CA LEU A 111 1.22 6.63 5.27
C LEU A 111 1.42 7.81 4.30
N SER A 112 0.51 8.05 3.36
CA SER A 112 0.57 9.20 2.46
C SER A 112 0.52 10.51 3.23
N TYR A 113 -0.30 10.59 4.28
CA TYR A 113 -0.34 11.77 5.13
C TYR A 113 0.96 11.94 5.92
N TYR A 114 1.50 10.85 6.46
CA TYR A 114 2.79 10.86 7.15
C TYR A 114 3.93 11.30 6.20
N PHE A 115 4.01 10.76 4.99
CA PHE A 115 5.07 11.12 4.05
C PHE A 115 4.89 12.53 3.46
N GLU A 116 3.66 13.04 3.33
CA GLU A 116 3.45 14.46 3.04
C GLU A 116 4.01 15.33 4.18
N LYS A 117 3.79 14.93 5.44
CA LYS A 117 4.37 15.62 6.61
C LYS A 117 5.90 15.59 6.59
N VAL A 118 6.51 14.43 6.32
CA VAL A 118 7.97 14.28 6.17
C VAL A 118 8.50 15.18 5.07
N ALA A 119 7.90 15.13 3.88
CA ALA A 119 8.33 15.94 2.75
C ALA A 119 8.25 17.44 3.08
N ARG A 120 7.14 17.91 3.68
CA ARG A 120 7.02 19.31 4.09
C ARG A 120 8.01 19.68 5.19
N HIS A 121 8.27 18.82 6.16
CA HIS A 121 9.24 19.10 7.21
C HIS A 121 10.64 19.38 6.67
N HIS A 122 11.01 18.66 5.61
CA HIS A 122 12.33 18.73 4.99
C HIS A 122 12.37 19.63 3.75
N GLY A 123 11.28 20.31 3.42
CA GLY A 123 11.20 21.20 2.26
C GLY A 123 11.24 20.48 0.91
N LEU A 124 10.75 19.24 0.84
CA LEU A 124 10.69 18.45 -0.39
C LEU A 124 9.37 18.64 -1.13
N GLU A 125 9.41 18.51 -2.45
CA GLU A 125 8.20 18.25 -3.21
C GLU A 125 7.60 16.90 -2.79
N PHE A 126 6.28 16.83 -2.63
CA PHE A 126 5.59 15.59 -2.34
C PHE A 126 4.69 15.19 -3.51
N SER A 127 4.89 13.98 -4.01
CA SER A 127 4.04 13.35 -5.02
C SER A 127 3.58 11.98 -4.55
N SER A 128 2.36 11.58 -4.90
CA SER A 128 1.83 10.26 -4.57
C SER A 128 0.97 9.72 -5.71
N MET A 129 0.98 8.40 -5.89
CA MET A 129 0.21 7.68 -6.92
C MET A 129 -0.37 6.40 -6.34
N GLU A 130 -1.65 6.11 -6.62
CA GLU A 130 -2.33 4.88 -6.15
C GLU A 130 -2.88 4.02 -7.31
N TYR A 131 -3.27 4.66 -8.42
CA TYR A 131 -4.20 4.04 -9.39
C TYR A 131 -3.53 3.48 -10.64
N LEU A 132 -2.26 3.82 -10.85
CA LEU A 132 -1.48 3.45 -12.02
C LEU A 132 -0.29 2.60 -11.58
N GLY A 133 0.47 2.09 -12.55
CA GLY A 133 1.75 1.44 -12.25
C GLY A 133 2.68 2.40 -11.49
N SER A 134 3.57 1.85 -10.69
CA SER A 134 4.55 2.67 -9.98
C SER A 134 5.47 3.39 -10.96
N GLU A 135 5.81 4.64 -10.64
CA GLU A 135 6.98 5.27 -11.25
C GLU A 135 8.21 4.39 -10.96
N VAL A 136 9.02 4.13 -11.99
CA VAL A 136 10.23 3.31 -11.82
C VAL A 136 11.29 4.17 -11.13
N PRO A 137 11.85 3.75 -9.98
CA PRO A 137 12.85 4.58 -9.30
C PRO A 137 14.05 4.90 -10.20
N GLY A 138 14.39 6.20 -10.25
CA GLY A 138 15.43 6.75 -11.14
C GLY A 138 14.90 7.25 -12.49
N SER A 139 13.60 7.09 -12.80
CA SER A 139 13.03 7.52 -14.08
C SER A 139 12.60 8.99 -14.15
N HIS A 140 12.68 9.73 -13.04
CA HIS A 140 12.21 11.11 -12.96
C HIS A 140 13.37 12.10 -13.12
N ASP A 141 13.12 13.22 -13.81
CA ASP A 141 14.14 14.23 -14.10
C ASP A 141 14.73 14.85 -12.83
N GLU A 142 13.91 15.00 -11.79
CA GLU A 142 14.34 15.43 -10.47
C GLU A 142 14.73 14.25 -9.57
N THR A 143 15.83 14.43 -8.84
CA THR A 143 16.34 13.49 -7.83
C THR A 143 15.28 13.19 -6.76
N THR A 144 14.73 12.00 -6.82
CA THR A 144 13.54 11.60 -6.06
C THR A 144 13.88 10.51 -5.03
N PHE A 145 13.37 10.70 -3.81
CA PHE A 145 13.37 9.71 -2.75
C PHE A 145 12.11 8.85 -2.87
N TYR A 146 12.26 7.59 -3.26
CA TYR A 146 11.16 6.69 -3.59
C TYR A 146 10.75 5.87 -2.37
N VAL A 147 9.48 5.96 -1.99
CA VAL A 147 8.89 5.22 -0.88
C VAL A 147 7.69 4.43 -1.35
N THR A 148 7.56 3.21 -0.89
CA THR A 148 6.30 2.45 -1.00
C THR A 148 6.04 1.70 0.30
N HIS A 149 4.96 0.92 0.30
CA HIS A 149 4.57 0.11 1.42
C HIS A 149 3.90 -1.17 0.94
N LEU A 150 4.08 -2.23 1.71
CA LEU A 150 3.52 -3.53 1.43
C LEU A 150 2.74 -4.02 2.65
N ARG A 151 1.78 -4.89 2.36
CA ARG A 151 0.98 -5.65 3.31
C ARG A 151 0.99 -7.09 2.81
N HIS A 152 0.89 -8.05 3.72
CA HIS A 152 0.77 -9.46 3.37
C HIS A 152 -0.30 -9.65 2.27
N PRO A 153 0.04 -10.28 1.13
CA PRO A 153 -0.83 -10.28 -0.06
C PRO A 153 -2.24 -10.79 0.20
N VAL A 154 -2.38 -11.85 0.99
CA VAL A 154 -3.68 -12.42 1.35
C VAL A 154 -4.53 -11.43 2.17
N GLU A 155 -3.93 -10.78 3.17
CA GLU A 155 -4.65 -9.79 3.96
C GLU A 155 -5.05 -8.57 3.14
N ARG A 156 -4.18 -8.13 2.23
CA ARG A 156 -4.46 -7.06 1.28
C ARG A 156 -5.63 -7.43 0.37
N SER A 157 -5.66 -8.64 -0.15
CA SER A 157 -6.78 -9.16 -0.96
C SER A 157 -8.08 -9.20 -0.17
N LEU A 158 -8.07 -9.71 1.06
CA LEU A 158 -9.25 -9.69 1.94
C LEU A 158 -9.71 -8.26 2.22
N SER A 159 -8.78 -7.33 2.48
CA SER A 159 -9.09 -5.91 2.66
C SER A 159 -9.68 -5.27 1.40
N HIS A 160 -9.25 -5.71 0.20
CA HIS A 160 -9.84 -5.30 -1.06
C HIS A 160 -11.28 -5.77 -1.18
N PHE A 161 -11.54 -7.06 -0.99
CA PHE A 161 -12.90 -7.61 -1.07
C PHE A 161 -13.83 -6.95 -0.07
N LYS A 162 -13.40 -6.74 1.19
CA LYS A 162 -14.18 -5.99 2.19
C LYS A 162 -14.54 -4.59 1.72
N CYS A 163 -13.60 -3.88 1.10
CA CYS A 163 -13.86 -2.52 0.65
C CYS A 163 -14.81 -2.47 -0.56
N GLU A 164 -14.67 -3.40 -1.50
CA GLU A 164 -15.54 -3.45 -2.69
C GLU A 164 -16.94 -3.99 -2.34
N SER A 165 -17.06 -4.89 -1.35
CA SER A 165 -18.36 -5.38 -0.86
C SER A 165 -19.07 -4.35 0.02
N ASN A 166 -18.32 -3.64 0.86
CA ASN A 166 -18.85 -2.67 1.81
C ASN A 166 -18.69 -1.27 1.23
N ALA A 167 -19.14 -1.05 -0.02
CA ALA A 167 -19.17 0.27 -0.62
C ALA A 167 -19.67 1.25 0.44
N CYS A 168 -18.77 2.11 0.93
CA CYS A 168 -19.00 2.89 2.14
C CYS A 168 -20.42 3.43 2.12
N PRO A 169 -21.25 3.15 3.14
CA PRO A 169 -22.70 3.30 3.06
C PRO A 169 -23.05 4.77 2.95
N THR A 170 -22.95 5.28 1.73
CA THR A 170 -23.46 6.57 1.30
C THR A 170 -24.82 6.38 0.65
N SER A 171 -25.21 5.13 0.37
CA SER A 171 -26.52 4.74 -0.16
C SER A 171 -27.13 3.63 0.68
N ASN A 172 -28.45 3.74 0.89
CA ASN A 172 -29.32 2.80 1.59
C ASN A 172 -29.41 1.43 0.87
N PHE A 173 -28.29 0.74 0.65
CA PHE A 173 -28.33 -0.62 0.10
C PHE A 173 -28.88 -1.58 1.16
N PRO A 174 -29.91 -2.37 0.84
CA PRO A 174 -30.51 -3.27 1.80
C PRO A 174 -29.50 -4.33 2.29
N PRO A 175 -29.48 -4.65 3.60
CA PRO A 175 -28.48 -5.50 4.25
C PRO A 175 -28.60 -7.00 3.93
N THR A 176 -29.44 -7.42 2.98
CA THR A 176 -29.76 -8.82 2.73
C THR A 176 -28.82 -9.53 1.76
N PHE A 177 -27.78 -8.86 1.24
CA PHE A 177 -26.80 -9.50 0.36
C PHE A 177 -25.80 -10.34 1.18
N SER A 178 -25.85 -11.67 1.04
CA SER A 178 -24.95 -12.62 1.70
C SER A 178 -23.49 -12.36 1.30
N TYR A 179 -22.69 -11.84 2.23
CA TYR A 179 -21.27 -11.52 2.03
C TYR A 179 -20.39 -12.75 1.71
N LEU A 180 -20.83 -13.96 2.08
CA LEU A 180 -20.02 -15.18 2.01
C LEU A 180 -20.04 -15.83 0.63
N SER A 181 -21.20 -15.85 -0.05
CA SER A 181 -21.23 -16.29 -1.45
C SER A 181 -20.43 -15.33 -2.33
N HIS A 182 -20.31 -14.05 -1.93
CA HIS A 182 -19.64 -13.02 -2.69
C HIS A 182 -18.12 -13.09 -2.68
N ILE A 183 -17.42 -13.61 -1.68
CA ILE A 183 -15.95 -13.71 -1.79
C ILE A 183 -15.57 -14.80 -2.78
N SER A 184 -16.08 -16.02 -2.63
CA SER A 184 -15.82 -17.09 -3.59
C SER A 184 -16.33 -16.71 -4.99
N TYR A 185 -17.51 -16.08 -5.08
CA TYR A 185 -18.02 -15.54 -6.35
C TYR A 185 -17.18 -14.39 -6.89
N ASN A 186 -16.69 -13.46 -6.08
CA ASN A 186 -15.84 -12.35 -6.53
C ASN A 186 -14.46 -12.84 -6.90
N ILE A 187 -13.90 -13.84 -6.21
CA ILE A 187 -12.66 -14.52 -6.60
C ILE A 187 -12.88 -15.17 -7.96
N GLN A 188 -13.93 -15.99 -8.12
CA GLN A 188 -14.25 -16.65 -9.37
C GLN A 188 -14.53 -15.63 -10.49
N ARG A 189 -15.29 -14.57 -10.20
CA ARG A 189 -15.58 -13.48 -11.13
C ARG A 189 -14.32 -12.71 -11.50
N GLN A 190 -13.39 -12.48 -10.57
CA GLN A 190 -12.11 -11.84 -10.87
C GLN A 190 -11.22 -12.77 -11.69
N GLN A 191 -11.24 -14.08 -11.45
CA GLN A 191 -10.57 -15.06 -12.31
C GLN A 191 -11.17 -15.05 -13.72
N THR A 192 -12.49 -15.11 -13.84
CA THR A 192 -13.20 -15.03 -15.12
C THR A 192 -12.91 -13.72 -15.83
N ARG A 193 -12.91 -12.59 -15.11
CA ARG A 193 -12.52 -11.30 -15.67
C ARG A 193 -11.06 -11.31 -16.14
N ASN A 194 -10.12 -11.81 -15.34
CA ASN A 194 -8.73 -11.89 -15.76
C ASN A 194 -8.59 -12.75 -17.04
N MET A 195 -9.30 -13.88 -17.13
CA MET A 195 -9.32 -14.73 -18.33
C MET A 195 -10.01 -14.06 -19.54
N GLU A 196 -11.13 -13.36 -19.32
CA GLU A 196 -11.84 -12.62 -20.37
C GLU A 196 -11.03 -11.42 -20.88
N TRP A 197 -10.25 -10.78 -20.01
CA TRP A 197 -9.41 -9.64 -20.36
C TRP A 197 -8.24 -10.03 -21.28
N ASN A 198 -7.72 -11.25 -21.16
CA ASN A 198 -6.71 -11.77 -22.09
C ASN A 198 -7.20 -11.81 -23.55
N ARG A 199 -8.51 -11.66 -23.81
CA ARG A 199 -9.11 -11.66 -25.15
C ARG A 199 -9.34 -10.27 -25.76
N ARG A 200 -9.04 -9.16 -25.06
CA ARG A 200 -9.30 -7.79 -25.55
C ARG A 200 -8.06 -7.13 -26.19
N SER A 201 -8.25 -5.99 -26.86
CA SER A 201 -7.18 -5.35 -27.67
C SER A 201 -6.21 -4.48 -26.83
N PRO A 202 -4.93 -4.36 -27.22
CA PRO A 202 -3.89 -3.63 -26.48
C PRO A 202 -4.17 -2.15 -26.18
N ARG A 203 -5.12 -1.51 -26.86
CA ARG A 203 -5.46 -0.10 -26.67
C ARG A 203 -6.14 0.20 -25.32
N ASP A 204 -6.67 -0.81 -24.64
CA ASP A 204 -7.44 -0.62 -23.39
C ASP A 204 -6.55 -0.44 -22.14
N CYS A 205 -5.24 -0.68 -22.24
CA CYS A 205 -4.30 -0.53 -21.13
C CYS A 205 -3.61 0.84 -21.07
N LEU A 206 -3.66 1.60 -22.18
CA LEU A 206 -3.12 2.96 -22.27
C LEU A 206 -4.30 3.92 -22.16
N LEU A 207 -4.55 4.41 -20.94
CA LEU A 207 -5.46 5.52 -20.58
C LEU A 207 -6.46 5.91 -21.69
N PRO A 208 -7.71 5.42 -21.65
CA PRO A 208 -8.65 5.61 -22.74
C PRO A 208 -8.96 7.10 -22.92
N LYS A 209 -8.81 7.61 -24.15
CA LYS A 209 -9.20 8.99 -24.50
C LYS A 209 -10.71 9.24 -24.35
N LYS A 210 -11.57 8.21 -24.31
CA LYS A 210 -12.98 8.27 -23.87
C LYS A 210 -13.46 6.90 -23.36
N PRO A 211 -14.13 6.79 -22.20
CA PRO A 211 -14.56 5.51 -21.64
C PRO A 211 -16.00 5.18 -22.09
N THR A 212 -16.16 4.30 -23.06
CA THR A 212 -17.45 3.63 -23.30
C THR A 212 -17.38 2.11 -23.11
N GLY A 213 -16.27 1.59 -22.55
CA GLY A 213 -16.07 0.18 -22.22
C GLY A 213 -15.54 -0.06 -20.81
N MET A 214 -15.66 -1.30 -20.32
CA MET A 214 -15.01 -1.74 -19.07
C MET A 214 -13.48 -1.70 -19.25
N VAL A 215 -12.84 -0.68 -18.69
CA VAL A 215 -11.38 -0.49 -18.69
C VAL A 215 -10.81 -1.19 -17.47
N PHE A 216 -9.82 -2.05 -17.66
CA PHE A 216 -9.07 -2.61 -16.53
C PHE A 216 -8.37 -1.46 -15.83
N ARG A 217 -8.63 -1.31 -14.54
CA ARG A 217 -7.91 -0.36 -13.73
C ARG A 217 -7.15 -1.16 -12.69
N LEU A 218 -5.85 -0.89 -12.52
CA LEU A 218 -5.02 -1.56 -11.51
C LEU A 218 -5.62 -1.48 -10.09
N VAL A 219 -6.49 -0.49 -9.85
CA VAL A 219 -7.31 -0.36 -8.64
C VAL A 219 -8.18 -1.59 -8.38
N THR A 220 -8.73 -2.27 -9.40
CA THR A 220 -9.60 -3.45 -9.22
C THR A 220 -8.81 -4.74 -8.99
N CYS A 221 -7.49 -4.67 -8.91
CA CYS A 221 -6.67 -5.85 -8.71
C CYS A 221 -6.83 -6.41 -7.28
N ALA A 222 -7.22 -7.69 -7.21
CA ALA A 222 -7.39 -8.44 -5.97
C ALA A 222 -6.40 -9.61 -5.80
N VAL A 223 -5.65 -9.99 -6.83
CA VAL A 223 -4.71 -11.14 -6.81
C VAL A 223 -3.43 -10.78 -7.57
N ASN A 224 -2.26 -11.14 -7.03
CA ASN A 224 -0.93 -10.87 -7.61
C ASN A 224 -0.75 -9.40 -8.04
N CYS A 225 -1.15 -8.49 -7.16
CA CYS A 225 -1.23 -7.08 -7.50
C CYS A 225 0.08 -6.35 -7.32
N TYR A 226 0.96 -6.77 -6.42
CA TYR A 226 2.29 -6.18 -6.34
C TYR A 226 3.06 -6.47 -7.62
N THR A 227 3.03 -7.71 -8.07
CA THR A 227 3.55 -8.11 -9.37
C THR A 227 3.00 -7.22 -10.47
N GLN A 228 1.69 -6.96 -10.47
CA GLN A 228 1.10 -6.12 -11.50
C GLN A 228 1.41 -4.61 -11.36
N TRP A 229 1.47 -4.09 -10.15
CA TRP A 229 1.67 -2.67 -9.91
C TRP A 229 3.12 -2.24 -10.18
N PHE A 230 4.08 -3.07 -9.79
CA PHE A 230 5.50 -2.75 -9.87
C PHE A 230 6.17 -3.21 -11.16
N SER A 231 5.64 -4.23 -11.85
CA SER A 231 6.22 -4.64 -13.13
C SER A 231 5.98 -3.62 -14.25
N GLY A 232 4.83 -2.94 -14.21
CA GLY A 232 4.33 -2.16 -15.34
C GLY A 232 3.93 -3.03 -16.56
N LEU A 233 3.95 -4.36 -16.42
CA LEU A 233 3.72 -5.34 -17.50
C LEU A 233 2.30 -5.91 -17.52
N SER A 234 1.41 -5.31 -16.76
CA SER A 234 0.11 -5.88 -16.34
C SER A 234 -1.00 -5.71 -17.34
N CYS A 235 -0.67 -5.37 -18.58
CA CYS A 235 -1.67 -5.32 -19.62
C CYS A 235 -2.03 -6.77 -19.99
N PRO A 236 -3.29 -7.21 -19.78
CA PRO A 236 -3.68 -8.60 -20.01
C PRO A 236 -3.42 -9.10 -21.44
N THR A 237 -3.31 -8.17 -22.38
CA THR A 237 -3.08 -8.46 -23.80
C THR A 237 -1.64 -8.82 -24.14
N TRP A 238 -0.68 -8.62 -23.23
CA TRP A 238 0.74 -8.84 -23.51
C TRP A 238 1.17 -10.29 -23.32
N ASP A 239 0.31 -11.14 -22.77
CA ASP A 239 0.56 -12.58 -22.51
C ASP A 239 1.94 -12.86 -21.88
N ILE A 240 2.35 -11.98 -20.95
CA ILE A 240 3.65 -12.09 -20.29
C ILE A 240 3.51 -13.07 -19.11
N PRO A 241 4.35 -14.12 -19.02
CA PRO A 241 4.31 -15.06 -17.90
C PRO A 241 4.40 -14.33 -16.55
N ILE A 242 3.59 -14.76 -15.58
CA ILE A 242 3.53 -14.11 -14.25
C ILE A 242 4.89 -14.10 -13.54
N VAL A 243 5.74 -15.10 -13.79
CA VAL A 243 7.10 -15.19 -13.26
C VAL A 243 7.97 -14.04 -13.79
N THR A 244 7.93 -13.78 -15.10
CA THR A 244 8.64 -12.65 -15.73
C THR A 244 8.12 -11.31 -15.19
N GLN A 245 6.81 -11.18 -14.96
CA GLN A 245 6.27 -9.97 -14.33
C GLN A 245 6.79 -9.82 -12.88
N ALA A 246 6.89 -10.91 -12.13
CA ALA A 246 7.36 -10.91 -10.75
C ALA A 246 8.83 -10.53 -10.63
N GLU A 247 9.68 -11.03 -11.54
CA GLU A 247 11.08 -10.64 -11.66
C GLU A 247 11.19 -9.13 -11.92
N LYS A 248 10.43 -8.62 -12.88
CA LYS A 248 10.42 -7.18 -13.18
C LYS A 248 9.93 -6.35 -11.98
N ALA A 249 8.88 -6.81 -11.31
CA ALA A 249 8.34 -6.15 -10.12
C ALA A 249 9.37 -6.13 -8.97
N ARG A 250 10.10 -7.23 -8.78
CA ARG A 250 11.19 -7.32 -7.80
C ARG A 250 12.31 -6.34 -8.11
N ASP A 251 12.76 -6.27 -9.36
CA ASP A 251 13.80 -5.34 -9.78
C ASP A 251 13.40 -3.88 -9.50
N VAL A 252 12.12 -3.54 -9.71
CA VAL A 252 11.58 -2.22 -9.39
C VAL A 252 11.52 -1.99 -7.88
N LEU A 253 11.02 -2.94 -7.10
CA LEU A 253 10.93 -2.86 -5.65
C LEU A 253 12.31 -2.66 -5.00
N LEU A 254 13.32 -3.39 -5.46
CA LEU A 254 14.68 -3.28 -4.92
C LEU A 254 15.37 -1.94 -5.24
N ARG A 255 14.79 -1.11 -6.11
CA ARG A 255 15.25 0.25 -6.40
C ARG A 255 14.58 1.33 -5.54
N PHE A 256 13.61 0.99 -4.69
CA PHE A 256 13.04 1.97 -3.74
C PHE A 256 14.06 2.33 -2.66
N ASN A 257 13.93 3.53 -2.07
CA ASN A 257 14.77 3.95 -0.94
C ASN A 257 14.27 3.38 0.39
N LEU A 258 12.95 3.18 0.50
CA LEU A 258 12.28 2.64 1.67
C LEU A 258 11.03 1.86 1.25
N ILE A 259 10.87 0.67 1.82
CA ILE A 259 9.61 -0.09 1.76
C ILE A 259 9.09 -0.28 3.18
N VAL A 260 7.95 0.31 3.49
CA VAL A 260 7.29 0.12 4.80
C VAL A 260 6.48 -1.18 4.80
N ILE A 261 6.71 -2.05 5.78
CA ILE A 261 5.92 -3.28 5.95
C ILE A 261 4.83 -3.02 6.98
N LEU A 262 3.56 -3.09 6.54
CA LEU A 262 2.42 -2.67 7.34
C LEU A 262 2.28 -3.48 8.64
N GLU A 263 2.52 -4.78 8.58
CA GLU A 263 2.46 -5.72 9.70
C GLU A 263 3.45 -5.33 10.81
N ARG A 264 4.57 -4.71 10.45
CA ARG A 264 5.61 -4.27 11.37
C ARG A 264 5.29 -2.95 12.07
N LEU A 265 4.28 -2.19 11.63
CA LEU A 265 3.84 -0.99 12.35
C LEU A 265 3.21 -1.28 13.73
N LYS A 266 2.94 -2.55 14.05
CA LYS A 266 2.55 -2.99 15.39
C LYS A 266 3.75 -3.04 16.35
N ASP A 267 4.96 -3.16 15.83
CA ASP A 267 6.18 -3.19 16.62
C ASP A 267 6.67 -1.74 16.85
N PRO A 268 6.65 -1.24 18.10
CA PRO A 268 7.11 0.11 18.40
C PRO A 268 8.59 0.34 18.07
N ALA A 269 9.44 -0.70 18.09
CA ALA A 269 10.85 -0.57 17.70
C ALA A 269 10.99 -0.34 16.18
N TYR A 270 10.17 -0.99 15.37
CA TYR A 270 10.13 -0.76 13.92
C TYR A 270 9.64 0.66 13.61
N VAL A 271 8.58 1.10 14.29
CA VAL A 271 8.05 2.46 14.17
C VAL A 271 9.13 3.49 14.50
N ALA A 272 9.81 3.32 15.63
CA ALA A 272 10.90 4.21 16.03
C ALA A 272 12.05 4.20 15.01
N ALA A 273 12.42 3.04 14.45
CA ALA A 273 13.46 2.95 13.42
C ALA A 273 13.08 3.72 12.14
N VAL A 274 11.83 3.59 11.67
CA VAL A 274 11.33 4.36 10.51
C VAL A 274 11.28 5.85 10.80
N GLU A 275 10.80 6.25 11.99
CA GLU A 275 10.72 7.68 12.37
C GLU A 275 12.12 8.30 12.53
N ASN A 276 13.08 7.56 13.09
CA ASN A 276 14.49 7.97 13.16
C ASN A 276 15.13 8.08 11.78
N PHE A 277 14.82 7.15 10.88
CA PHE A 277 15.26 7.19 9.49
C PHE A 277 14.67 8.41 8.76
N MET A 278 13.42 8.78 9.01
CA MET A 278 12.75 9.92 8.34
C MET A 278 12.91 11.25 9.08
N GLY A 279 13.45 11.26 10.30
CA GLY A 279 13.63 12.45 11.13
C GLY A 279 12.32 13.11 11.58
N VAL A 280 11.18 12.42 11.50
CA VAL A 280 9.85 12.97 11.78
C VAL A 280 8.98 11.94 12.51
N PRO A 281 8.43 12.26 13.69
CA PRO A 281 7.61 11.33 14.46
C PRO A 281 6.16 11.24 13.94
N GLY A 282 5.38 10.31 14.48
CA GLY A 282 3.95 10.16 14.24
C GLY A 282 3.60 9.36 12.98
N LEU A 283 4.35 8.29 12.71
CA LEU A 283 4.09 7.31 11.66
C LEU A 283 2.79 6.54 11.90
N THR A 284 2.49 6.23 13.17
CA THR A 284 1.28 5.50 13.59
C THR A 284 0.08 6.42 13.81
N MET A 285 0.18 7.72 13.52
CA MET A 285 -0.95 8.62 13.60
C MET A 285 -1.99 8.27 12.53
N THR A 286 -3.05 7.59 12.93
CA THR A 286 -4.15 7.22 12.05
C THR A 286 -5.07 8.42 11.82
N LEU A 287 -5.08 8.97 10.61
CA LEU A 287 -6.19 9.83 10.15
C LEU A 287 -7.48 9.05 9.83
N GLY A 288 -7.43 7.73 9.99
CA GLY A 288 -8.41 6.80 9.52
C GLY A 288 -8.55 6.78 8.00
N ALA A 289 -8.87 5.61 7.45
CA ALA A 289 -9.26 5.54 6.05
C ALA A 289 -10.60 6.26 5.83
N TRP A 290 -10.87 6.68 4.60
CA TRP A 290 -12.20 7.17 4.25
C TRP A 290 -13.24 6.08 4.57
N CYS A 291 -14.26 6.44 5.34
CA CYS A 291 -15.27 5.55 5.90
C CYS A 291 -14.79 4.47 6.88
N GLU A 292 -13.59 4.61 7.46
CA GLU A 292 -13.11 3.65 8.45
C GLU A 292 -14.09 3.44 9.62
N PRO A 293 -14.70 4.49 10.23
CA PRO A 293 -15.68 4.30 11.29
C PRO A 293 -16.89 3.46 10.84
N GLU A 294 -17.43 3.75 9.65
CA GLU A 294 -18.56 3.04 9.06
C GLU A 294 -18.19 1.60 8.68
N SER A 295 -17.00 1.40 8.12
CA SER A 295 -16.45 0.09 7.78
C SER A 295 -16.25 -0.77 9.04
N HIS A 296 -15.70 -0.19 10.10
CA HIS A 296 -15.56 -0.85 11.40
C HIS A 296 -16.93 -1.17 12.02
N ALA A 297 -17.91 -0.26 11.93
CA ALA A 297 -19.27 -0.52 12.40
C ALA A 297 -19.95 -1.65 11.60
N ALA A 298 -19.79 -1.66 10.27
CA ALA A 298 -20.31 -2.72 9.41
C ALA A 298 -19.64 -4.08 9.73
N ASN A 299 -18.31 -4.10 9.87
CA ASN A 299 -17.56 -5.32 10.22
C ASN A 299 -17.92 -5.85 11.62
N ARG A 300 -18.28 -4.99 12.59
CA ARG A 300 -18.78 -5.44 13.90
C ARG A 300 -20.16 -6.10 13.80
N LYS A 301 -21.04 -5.56 12.95
CA LYS A 301 -22.39 -6.11 12.75
C LYS A 301 -22.38 -7.39 11.90
N HIS A 302 -21.51 -7.42 10.91
CA HIS A 302 -21.39 -8.49 9.91
C HIS A 302 -19.91 -8.85 9.74
N PRO A 303 -19.33 -9.58 10.71
CA PRO A 303 -17.93 -9.98 10.61
C PRO A 303 -17.71 -10.83 9.38
N LEU A 304 -16.61 -10.57 8.67
CA LEU A 304 -16.25 -11.38 7.53
C LEU A 304 -15.79 -12.77 8.03
N MET A 305 -16.60 -13.79 7.74
CA MET A 305 -16.21 -15.18 7.97
C MET A 305 -15.51 -15.70 6.72
N VAL A 306 -14.19 -15.91 6.79
CA VAL A 306 -13.44 -16.52 5.68
C VAL A 306 -13.25 -17.98 6.02
N LYS A 307 -13.77 -18.89 5.18
CA LYS A 307 -13.53 -20.32 5.36
C LYS A 307 -12.08 -20.65 5.04
N ASN A 308 -11.53 -21.69 5.66
CA ASN A 308 -10.15 -22.12 5.44
C ASN A 308 -9.89 -22.44 3.97
N GLU A 309 -10.81 -23.10 3.28
CA GLU A 309 -10.64 -23.43 1.86
C GLU A 309 -10.55 -22.17 0.98
N THR A 310 -11.24 -21.09 1.37
CA THR A 310 -11.14 -19.80 0.69
C THR A 310 -9.80 -19.11 0.98
N LEU A 311 -9.29 -19.25 2.20
CA LEU A 311 -7.98 -18.73 2.58
C LEU A 311 -6.87 -19.45 1.81
N ASP A 312 -6.88 -20.78 1.80
CA ASP A 312 -5.90 -21.61 1.08
C ASP A 312 -5.91 -21.29 -0.41
N HIS A 313 -7.11 -21.13 -1.00
CA HIS A 313 -7.25 -20.72 -2.39
C HIS A 313 -6.71 -19.30 -2.65
N LEU A 314 -6.91 -18.36 -1.73
CA LEU A 314 -6.32 -17.02 -1.85
C LEU A 314 -4.80 -17.03 -1.72
N VAL A 315 -4.25 -17.92 -0.89
CA VAL A 315 -2.81 -18.12 -0.75
C VAL A 315 -2.24 -18.62 -2.07
N GLU A 316 -2.83 -19.66 -2.67
CA GLU A 316 -2.38 -20.19 -3.97
C GLU A 316 -2.48 -19.12 -5.06
N LEU A 317 -3.60 -18.40 -5.12
CA LEU A 317 -3.78 -17.33 -6.10
C LEU A 317 -2.74 -16.22 -5.95
N ASN A 318 -2.31 -15.90 -4.73
CA ASN A 318 -1.33 -14.86 -4.45
C ASN A 318 0.10 -15.39 -4.27
N ARG A 319 0.38 -16.65 -4.64
CA ARG A 319 1.67 -17.31 -4.35
C ARG A 319 2.87 -16.46 -4.79
N VAL A 320 2.80 -15.89 -5.99
CA VAL A 320 3.88 -15.07 -6.56
C VAL A 320 4.11 -13.77 -5.77
N ASP A 321 3.03 -13.09 -5.37
CA ASP A 321 3.13 -11.91 -4.52
C ASP A 321 3.60 -12.27 -3.10
N ILE A 322 3.25 -13.45 -2.56
CA ILE A 322 3.69 -13.93 -1.24
C ILE A 322 5.19 -14.17 -1.26
N ASP A 323 5.69 -14.86 -2.29
CA ASP A 323 7.12 -15.08 -2.48
C ASP A 323 7.86 -13.74 -2.58
N SER A 324 7.35 -12.82 -3.39
CA SER A 324 7.91 -11.47 -3.54
C SER A 324 7.93 -10.71 -2.21
N TYR A 325 6.82 -10.73 -1.47
CA TYR A 325 6.68 -10.09 -0.16
C TYR A 325 7.65 -10.67 0.87
N ASN A 326 7.77 -12.00 0.94
CA ASN A 326 8.69 -12.67 1.86
C ASN A 326 10.15 -12.38 1.51
N ASN A 327 10.49 -12.36 0.22
CA ASN A 327 11.82 -12.04 -0.26
C ASN A 327 12.25 -10.63 0.16
N VAL A 328 11.33 -9.65 0.15
CA VAL A 328 11.66 -8.28 0.57
C VAL A 328 11.60 -8.08 2.08
N SER A 329 10.79 -8.82 2.84
CA SER A 329 10.48 -8.51 4.24
C SER A 329 11.02 -9.49 5.29
N SER A 330 11.45 -10.70 4.90
CA SER A 330 11.85 -11.78 5.82
C SER A 330 12.98 -11.40 6.80
N CYS A 331 13.90 -10.55 6.38
CA CYS A 331 14.96 -9.95 7.21
C CYS A 331 14.46 -9.25 8.49
N LEU A 332 13.20 -8.77 8.51
CA LEU A 332 12.61 -8.04 9.63
C LEU A 332 12.09 -8.99 10.73
N ALA A 333 12.17 -10.31 10.52
CA ALA A 333 11.66 -11.31 11.46
C ALA A 333 12.33 -11.25 12.83
N ASN A 334 13.60 -10.87 12.90
CA ASN A 334 14.39 -10.87 14.13
C ASN A 334 14.12 -9.67 15.05
N GLY A 335 13.28 -8.71 14.63
CA GLY A 335 12.99 -7.50 15.42
C GLY A 335 14.16 -6.52 15.57
N SER A 336 15.27 -6.75 14.85
CA SER A 336 16.41 -5.84 14.81
C SER A 336 16.29 -4.92 13.60
N TYR A 337 16.35 -3.61 13.84
CA TYR A 337 16.15 -2.58 12.83
C TYR A 337 17.34 -1.61 12.79
N ASP A 338 18.38 -1.98 12.05
CA ASP A 338 19.57 -1.15 11.84
C ASP A 338 19.36 -0.16 10.69
N PHE A 339 18.36 0.70 10.84
CA PHE A 339 18.08 1.73 9.84
C PHE A 339 19.04 2.89 10.06
N PRO A 340 19.61 3.48 9.00
CA PRO A 340 20.43 4.67 9.16
C PRO A 340 19.58 5.79 9.77
N LYS A 341 20.22 6.69 10.50
CA LYS A 341 19.54 7.89 10.99
C LYS A 341 19.31 8.86 9.83
N TRP A 342 18.31 9.72 9.97
CA TRP A 342 18.08 10.82 9.05
C TRP A 342 19.36 11.60 8.76
N ASP A 343 19.61 11.86 7.48
CA ASP A 343 20.79 12.57 6.97
C ASP A 343 20.36 13.81 6.19
N ASP A 344 20.36 14.96 6.88
CA ASP A 344 19.98 16.27 6.35
C ASP A 344 20.77 16.66 5.09
N ASP A 345 22.01 16.19 4.95
CA ASP A 345 22.88 16.58 3.84
C ASP A 345 22.47 15.95 2.51
N ARG A 346 21.67 14.89 2.55
CA ARG A 346 21.14 14.21 1.37
C ARG A 346 19.92 14.89 0.76
N PHE A 347 19.43 15.98 1.35
CA PHE A 347 18.21 16.65 0.89
C PHE A 347 18.48 18.11 0.51
N ALA A 348 17.89 18.54 -0.61
CA ALA A 348 17.93 19.92 -1.05
C ALA A 348 16.95 20.74 -0.20
N LYS A 349 17.47 21.70 0.56
CA LYS A 349 16.65 22.55 1.43
C LYS A 349 15.90 23.58 0.60
N ASN A 350 14.59 23.43 0.47
CA ASN A 350 13.71 24.46 -0.08
C ASN A 350 12.84 25.06 1.03
N GLU A 351 13.32 26.18 1.59
CA GLU A 351 12.66 26.86 2.71
C GLU A 351 11.23 27.34 2.38
N SER A 352 10.90 27.55 1.11
CA SER A 352 9.54 27.94 0.70
C SER A 352 8.51 26.83 0.85
N LEU A 353 8.95 25.57 0.83
CA LEU A 353 8.11 24.39 1.02
C LEU A 353 8.08 23.92 2.47
N ARG A 354 9.03 24.39 3.29
CA ARG A 354 9.32 23.87 4.61
C ARG A 354 8.22 24.24 5.60
N VAL A 355 7.73 23.24 6.35
CA VAL A 355 6.74 23.41 7.41
C VAL A 355 7.20 22.58 8.61
N PRO A 356 7.46 23.17 9.80
CA PRO A 356 7.73 22.39 11.01
C PRO A 356 6.65 21.33 11.22
N TYR A 357 7.03 20.09 11.53
CA TYR A 357 6.05 18.99 11.56
C TYR A 357 4.97 19.21 12.64
N GLN A 358 5.30 19.96 13.70
CA GLN A 358 4.38 20.37 14.76
C GLN A 358 3.25 21.27 14.24
N GLU A 359 3.51 22.02 13.16
CA GLU A 359 2.55 22.94 12.54
C GLU A 359 1.79 22.31 11.36
N PHE A 360 2.16 21.09 10.96
CA PHE A 360 1.64 20.45 9.74
C PHE A 360 0.11 20.36 9.71
N SER A 361 -0.53 19.98 10.81
CA SER A 361 -1.99 19.89 10.91
C SER A 361 -2.67 21.25 10.67
N GLN A 362 -2.14 22.31 11.26
CA GLN A 362 -2.66 23.67 11.07
C GLN A 362 -2.43 24.17 9.64
N TRP A 363 -1.26 23.85 9.07
CA TRP A 363 -0.95 24.16 7.68
C TRP A 363 -1.94 23.51 6.71
N LYS A 364 -2.29 22.22 6.87
CA LYS A 364 -3.30 21.55 6.02
C LYS A 364 -4.66 22.24 6.07
N ILE A 365 -5.12 22.63 7.25
CA ILE A 365 -6.39 23.36 7.43
C ILE A 365 -6.36 24.68 6.67
N LYS A 366 -5.27 25.47 6.82
CA LYS A 366 -5.08 26.73 6.11
C LYS A 366 -5.12 26.55 4.58
N GLN A 367 -4.46 25.52 4.05
CA GLN A 367 -4.47 25.22 2.61
C GLN A 367 -5.86 24.83 2.09
N ALA A 368 -6.62 24.03 2.84
CA ALA A 368 -7.99 23.66 2.48
C ALA A 368 -8.92 24.88 2.41
N LEU A 369 -8.80 25.81 3.37
CA LEU A 369 -9.56 27.05 3.38
C LEU A 369 -9.22 27.97 2.20
N LYS A 370 -7.93 28.11 1.85
CA LYS A 370 -7.50 28.90 0.68
C LYS A 370 -8.09 28.35 -0.63
N LYS A 371 -8.00 27.02 -0.84
CA LYS A 371 -8.59 26.36 -2.03
C LYS A 371 -10.11 26.55 -2.10
N LYS A 372 -10.80 26.51 -0.95
CA LYS A 372 -12.26 26.75 -0.89
C LYS A 372 -12.60 28.18 -1.28
N LYS A 373 -11.83 29.18 -0.82
CA LYS A 373 -12.02 30.59 -1.21
C LYS A 373 -11.82 30.78 -2.72
N GLN A 374 -10.76 30.21 -3.30
CA GLN A 374 -10.47 30.28 -4.73
C GLN A 374 -11.55 29.64 -5.62
N LYS A 375 -12.26 28.61 -5.15
CA LYS A 375 -13.37 28.00 -5.90
C LYS A 375 -14.67 28.81 -5.87
N ASN A 376 -14.76 29.75 -4.92
CA ASN A 376 -15.95 30.59 -4.72
C ASN A 376 -15.75 32.00 -5.31
N SER A 377 -14.55 32.33 -5.77
CA SER A 377 -14.23 33.52 -6.57
C SER A 377 -14.24 33.13 -8.03
#